data_AF-A0AAW1YJI9-F1
#
_entry.id   AF-A0AAW1YJI9-F1
#
_cell.length_a   1.000
_cell.length_b   1.000
_cell.length_c   1.000
_cell.angle_alpha   90.00
_cell.angle_beta   90.00
_cell.angle_gamma   90.00
#
_symmetry.space_group_name_H-M   'P 1'
#
loop_
_entity.id
_entity.type
_entity.pdbx_description
1 polymer ?
#
loop_
_entity_poly.entity_id
_entity_poly.type
_entity_poly.pdbx_seq_one_letter_code
_entity_poly.pdbx_strand_id
1 'polypeptide(L)' 'MEELSKEYLLTEANFGSVKRVYVVCEEDKVKEEFQRWMIESNGPTEAVKLVRGAGHMVMLSKPHELCQCLCEVAEN' A
#
# COMPACT_ATOMS: atom_id res chain seq x y z
N MET A 1 15.10 -25.33 10.48
CA MET A 1 13.86 -24.68 10.01
C MET A 1 12.89 -24.58 11.18
N GLU A 2 13.40 -24.10 12.30
CA GLU A 2 12.69 -23.76 13.53
C GLU A 2 13.43 -22.52 14.04
N GLU A 3 12.72 -21.58 14.67
CA GLU A 3 13.15 -20.23 15.06
C GLU A 3 12.98 -19.12 14.01
N LEU A 4 11.81 -19.04 13.35
CA LEU A 4 11.21 -17.71 13.17
C LEU A 4 10.74 -17.31 14.57
N SER A 5 11.46 -16.38 15.23
CA SER A 5 11.06 -15.92 16.56
C SER A 5 9.61 -15.42 16.51
N LYS A 6 8.84 -15.61 17.59
CA LYS A 6 7.43 -15.20 17.65
C LYS A 6 7.21 -13.72 17.29
N GLU A 7 8.26 -12.90 17.43
CA GLU A 7 8.29 -11.48 17.10
C GLU A 7 8.14 -11.22 15.58
N TYR A 8 8.55 -12.16 14.72
CA TYR A 8 8.46 -12.02 13.26
C TYR A 8 7.21 -12.68 12.65
N LEU A 9 6.32 -13.26 13.48
CA LEU A 9 5.09 -13.85 12.97
C LEU A 9 4.15 -12.76 12.44
N LEU A 10 3.54 -13.02 11.28
CA LEU A 10 2.48 -12.17 10.75
C LEU A 10 1.24 -12.33 11.62
N THR A 11 1.05 -11.39 12.54
CA THR A 11 -0.11 -11.30 13.43
C THR A 11 -0.76 -9.94 13.25
N GLU A 12 -2.03 -9.79 13.63
CA GLU A 12 -2.70 -8.47 13.60
C GLU A 12 -1.97 -7.44 14.45
N ALA A 13 -1.39 -7.84 15.58
CA ALA A 13 -0.59 -6.97 16.44
C ALA A 13 0.69 -6.50 15.72
N ASN A 14 1.46 -7.41 15.11
CA ASN A 14 2.71 -7.08 14.44
C ASN A 14 2.45 -6.31 13.13
N PHE A 15 1.53 -6.79 12.29
CA PHE A 15 1.15 -6.11 11.05
C PHE A 15 0.49 -4.75 11.32
N GLY A 16 -0.32 -4.67 12.38
CA GLY A 16 -0.99 -3.48 12.87
C GLY A 16 -0.06 -2.40 13.44
N SER A 17 1.12 -2.79 13.92
CA SER A 17 2.06 -1.90 14.61
C SER A 17 2.74 -0.87 13.71
N VAL A 18 2.76 -1.11 12.39
CA VAL A 18 3.39 -0.21 11.42
C VAL A 18 2.37 0.71 10.75
N LYS A 19 2.81 1.93 10.47
CA LYS A 19 2.09 2.87 9.60
C LYS A 19 1.93 2.27 8.21
N ARG A 20 0.75 2.40 7.61
CA ARG A 20 0.42 1.85 6.28
C ARG A 20 -0.17 2.93 5.39
N VAL A 21 0.30 2.96 4.16
CA VAL A 21 -0.23 3.83 3.10
C VAL A 21 -0.60 2.96 1.91
N TYR A 22 -1.74 3.24 1.31
CA TYR A 22 -2.21 2.53 0.11
C TYR A 22 -2.17 3.46 -1.10
N VAL A 23 -1.53 3.04 -2.19
CA VAL A 23 -1.47 3.80 -3.45
C VAL A 23 -2.40 3.14 -4.48
N VAL A 24 -3.52 3.81 -4.77
CA VAL A 24 -4.53 3.39 -5.75
C VAL A 24 -4.06 3.76 -7.16
N CYS A 25 -4.14 2.80 -8.07
CA CYS A 25 -3.81 2.98 -9.48
C CYS A 25 -5.11 2.99 -10.31
N GLU A 26 -5.43 4.12 -10.92
CA GLU A 26 -6.75 4.36 -11.57
C GLU A 26 -6.99 3.50 -12.82
N GLU A 27 -5.95 3.27 -13.64
CA GLU A 27 -6.02 2.49 -14.88
C GLU A 27 -5.44 1.07 -14.69
N ASP A 28 -5.36 0.59 -13.45
CA ASP A 28 -5.02 -0.80 -13.21
C ASP A 28 -6.09 -1.73 -13.81
N LYS A 29 -5.65 -2.86 -14.36
CA LYS A 29 -6.54 -3.94 -14.80
C LYS A 29 -7.16 -4.67 -13.61
N VAL A 30 -6.59 -4.51 -12.42
CA VAL A 30 -7.22 -4.90 -11.16
C VAL A 30 -8.47 -4.05 -10.93
N LYS A 31 -9.60 -4.71 -10.64
CA LYS A 31 -10.88 -4.03 -10.41
C LYS A 31 -10.76 -3.00 -9.28
N GLU A 32 -11.34 -1.82 -9.47
CA GLU A 32 -11.40 -0.77 -8.45
C GLU A 32 -12.02 -1.27 -7.14
N GLU A 33 -13.06 -2.10 -7.23
CA GLU A 33 -13.70 -2.77 -6.10
C GLU A 33 -12.71 -3.58 -5.26
N PHE A 34 -11.74 -4.23 -5.90
CA PHE A 34 -10.74 -5.01 -5.20
C PHE A 34 -9.73 -4.11 -4.46
N GLN A 35 -9.34 -2.98 -5.07
CA GLN A 35 -8.50 -1.99 -4.40
C GLN A 35 -9.21 -1.40 -3.17
N ARG A 36 -10.51 -1.07 -3.31
CA ARG A 36 -11.36 -0.60 -2.18
C ARG A 36 -11.48 -1.64 -1.08
N TRP A 37 -11.78 -2.88 -1.45
CA TRP A 37 -11.89 -3.99 -0.50
C TRP A 37 -10.58 -4.21 0.27
N MET A 38 -9.41 -4.10 -0.38
CA MET A 38 -8.12 -4.21 0.30
C MET A 38 -7.88 -3.09 1.32
N ILE A 39 -8.29 -1.85 1.00
CA ILE A 39 -8.17 -0.71 1.92
C ILE A 39 -9.03 -0.96 3.17
N GLU A 40 -10.24 -1.48 2.98
CA GLU A 40 -11.19 -1.76 4.07
C GLU A 40 -10.78 -2.98 4.90
N SER A 41 -10.23 -4.02 4.27
CA SER A 41 -9.97 -5.32 4.90
C SER A 41 -8.62 -5.40 5.62
N ASN A 42 -7.63 -4.61 5.24
CA ASN A 42 -6.25 -4.71 5.78
C ASN A 42 -6.01 -3.81 7.02
N GLY A 43 -7.07 -3.40 7.72
CA GLY A 43 -6.96 -2.59 8.94
C GLY A 43 -6.66 -1.11 8.67
N PRO A 44 -6.34 -0.32 9.71
CA PRO A 44 -6.22 1.14 9.59
C PRO A 44 -5.13 1.53 8.59
N THR A 45 -5.52 2.18 7.50
CA THR A 45 -4.59 2.78 6.54
C THR A 45 -4.50 4.27 6.87
N GLU A 46 -3.30 4.77 7.14
CA GLU A 46 -3.07 6.16 7.55
C GLU A 46 -3.37 7.14 6.42
N ALA A 47 -3.03 6.75 5.19
CA ALA A 47 -3.32 7.55 4.01
C ALA A 47 -3.60 6.68 2.79
N VAL A 48 -4.55 7.14 1.96
CA VAL A 48 -4.79 6.59 0.63
C VAL A 48 -4.37 7.65 -0.39
N LYS A 49 -3.48 7.29 -1.31
CA LYS A 49 -3.01 8.16 -2.41
C LYS A 49 -3.57 7.62 -3.72
N LEU A 50 -4.07 8.50 -4.58
CA LEU A 50 -4.58 8.12 -5.91
C LEU A 50 -3.60 8.62 -6.98
N VAL A 51 -3.11 7.72 -7.82
CA VAL A 51 -2.33 8.07 -9.01
C VAL A 51 -3.19 7.89 -10.25
N ARG A 52 -3.59 9.01 -10.84
CA ARG A 52 -4.43 9.03 -12.04
C ARG A 52 -3.67 8.57 -13.28
N GLY A 53 -4.33 7.80 -14.12
CA GLY A 53 -3.72 7.19 -15.31
C GLY A 53 -2.57 6.23 -15.02
N ALA A 54 -2.41 5.76 -13.78
CA ALA A 54 -1.45 4.72 -13.45
C ALA A 54 -2.02 3.34 -13.75
N GLY A 55 -1.29 2.55 -14.53
CA GLY A 55 -1.56 1.13 -14.67
C GLY A 55 -0.96 0.31 -13.51
N HIS A 56 -1.08 -1.01 -13.59
CA HIS A 56 -0.59 -1.95 -12.56
C HIS A 56 0.87 -1.71 -12.15
N MET A 57 1.72 -1.43 -13.13
CA MET A 57 3.12 -1.08 -12.92
C MET A 57 3.25 0.44 -12.78
N VAL A 58 2.79 1.00 -11.65
CA VAL A 58 2.82 2.45 -11.38
C VAL A 58 4.24 3.02 -11.43
N MET A 59 5.24 2.25 -11.01
CA MET A 59 6.66 2.62 -11.11
C MET A 59 7.18 2.75 -12.55
N LEU A 60 6.47 2.17 -13.53
CA LEU A 60 6.80 2.29 -14.96
C LEU A 60 5.92 3.31 -15.68
N SER A 61 4.63 3.34 -15.35
CA SER A 61 3.65 4.20 -16.02
C SER A 61 3.67 5.64 -15.48
N LYS A 62 3.84 5.81 -14.17
CA LYS A 62 3.77 7.09 -13.44
C LYS A 62 4.88 7.21 -12.38
N PRO A 63 6.17 7.07 -12.76
CA PRO A 63 7.29 7.04 -11.81
C PRO A 63 7.45 8.33 -11.00
N HIS A 64 7.19 9.50 -11.60
CA HIS A 64 7.36 10.79 -10.94
C HIS A 64 6.27 11.01 -9.89
N GLU A 65 5.01 10.70 -10.24
CA GLU A 65 3.88 10.80 -9.33
C GLU A 65 4.01 9.81 -8.16
N LEU A 66 4.50 8.59 -8.44
CA LEU A 66 4.82 7.63 -7.38
C LEU A 66 5.93 8.15 -6.46
N CYS A 67 7.02 8.70 -7.03
CA CYS A 67 8.12 9.26 -6.26
C CYS A 67 7.63 10.38 -5.33
N GLN A 68 6.81 11.30 -5.85
CA GLN A 68 6.20 12.36 -5.05
C GLN A 68 5.36 11.77 -3.91
N CYS A 69 4.51 10.77 -4.18
CA CYS A 69 3.74 10.11 -3.14
C CYS A 69 4.65 9.52 -2.04
N LEU A 70 5.76 8.88 -2.42
CA LEU A 70 6.69 8.29 -1.47
C LEU A 70 7.47 9.34 -0.66
N CYS A 71 7.87 10.45 -1.28
CA CYS A 71 8.47 11.59 -0.57
C CYS A 71 7.51 12.17 0.46
N GLU A 72 6.24 12.40 0.09
CA GLU A 72 5.21 12.87 1.03
C GLU A 72 4.99 11.90 2.19
N VAL A 73 5.11 10.58 1.97
CA VAL A 73 5.03 9.59 3.05
C VAL A 73 6.26 9.65 3.96
N ALA A 74 7.45 9.87 3.42
CA ALA A 74 8.68 9.96 4.20
C ALA A 74 8.78 11.24 5.06
N GLU A 75 8.06 12.29 4.69
CA GLU A 75 8.02 13.57 5.41
C GLU A 75 6.95 13.62 6.53
N ASN A 76 6.11 12.58 6.68
CA ASN A 76 5.07 12.43 7.72
C ASN A 76 5.48 11.49 8.87
#